data_AF-A0A9E0AEU5-F1
#
_entry.id   AF-A0A9E0AEU5-F1
#
_cell.length_a   1.000
_cell.length_b   1.000
_cell.length_c   1.000
_cell.angle_alpha   90.00
_cell.angle_beta   90.00
_cell.angle_gamma   90.00
#
_symmetry.space_group_name_H-M   'P 1'
#
loop_
_entity.id
_entity.type
_entity.pdbx_description
1 polymer ?
#
loop_
_entity_poly.entity_id
_entity_poly.type
_entity_poly.pdbx_seq_one_letter_code
_entity_poly.pdbx_strand_id
1 'polypeptide(L)' 'QYMDKVEYCHIDSYEMPQLPPTNPSNNYGQYSGSAANHQYIIQNVIDVLNGKESITTNAAEGMKVVEIIERIYEQKNLS' A
#
# COMPACT_ATOMS: atom_id res chain seq x y z
N GLN A 1 5.63 -8.08 10.52
CA GLN A 1 5.58 -6.61 10.46
C GLN A 1 6.36 -6.21 9.22
N TYR A 2 5.81 -5.33 8.38
CA TYR A 2 6.42 -4.95 7.10
C TYR A 2 6.61 -3.43 7.10
N MET A 3 7.83 -2.97 6.76
CA MET A 3 8.22 -1.55 6.73
C MET A 3 8.06 -0.77 8.05
N ASP A 4 8.17 -1.45 9.19
CA ASP A 4 8.09 -0.83 10.51
C ASP A 4 9.43 -0.31 11.05
N LYS A 5 10.54 -0.76 10.48
CA LYS A 5 11.88 -0.39 10.92
C LYS A 5 12.80 -0.18 9.74
N VAL A 6 13.70 0.78 9.88
CA VAL A 6 14.85 0.94 9.00
C VAL A 6 16.01 0.18 9.62
N GLU A 7 16.39 -0.95 9.03
CA GLU A 7 17.53 -1.75 9.50
C GLU A 7 18.87 -1.26 8.96
N TYR A 8 18.84 -0.56 7.81
CA TYR A 8 20.03 -0.05 7.14
C TYR A 8 19.74 1.26 6.41
N CYS A 9 20.63 2.25 6.59
CA CYS A 9 20.56 3.54 5.91
C CYS A 9 21.96 3.88 5.38
N HIS A 10 22.07 4.17 4.08
CA HIS A 10 23.33 4.52 3.41
C HIS A 10 23.09 5.70 2.49
N ILE A 11 23.18 6.90 3.05
CA ILE A 11 22.96 8.16 2.34
C ILE A 11 24.11 9.08 2.72
N ASP A 12 24.81 9.62 1.71
CA ASP A 12 25.95 10.50 1.94
C ASP A 12 25.55 11.78 2.69
N SER A 13 26.34 12.13 3.71
CA SER A 13 26.11 13.32 4.56
C SER A 13 24.74 13.36 5.24
N TYR A 14 24.13 12.19 5.50
CA TYR A 14 22.85 12.07 6.21
C TYR A 14 23.01 11.22 7.47
N GLU A 15 22.56 11.76 8.60
CA GLU A 15 22.45 11.03 9.86
C GLU A 15 21.01 10.58 10.04
N MET A 16 20.79 9.26 10.16
CA MET A 16 19.45 8.71 10.34
C MET A 16 18.89 9.13 11.70
N PRO A 17 17.76 9.86 11.75
CA PRO A 17 17.16 10.25 13.01
C PRO A 17 16.54 9.04 13.70
N GLN A 18 16.36 9.14 15.02
CA GLN A 18 15.56 8.16 15.75
C GLN A 18 14.10 8.29 15.35
N LEU A 19 13.57 7.25 14.69
CA LEU A 19 12.18 7.22 14.25
C LEU A 19 11.25 6.92 15.44
N PRO A 20 10.06 7.56 15.51
CA PRO A 20 9.06 7.21 16.50
C PRO A 20 8.54 5.77 16.27
N PRO A 21 8.03 5.10 17.31
CA PRO A 21 7.42 3.78 17.16
C PRO A 21 6.26 3.84 16.17
N THR A 22 6.15 2.82 15.32
CA THR A 22 5.02 2.70 14.39
C THR A 22 3.70 2.58 15.12
N ASN A 23 2.65 3.16 14.54
CA ASN A 23 1.29 2.99 15.03
C ASN A 23 0.92 1.50 15.12
N PRO A 24 0.12 1.11 16.12
CA PRO A 24 -0.40 -0.24 16.21
C PRO A 24 -1.21 -0.58 14.97
N SER A 25 -1.28 -1.87 14.66
CA SER A 25 -2.05 -2.35 13.51
C SER A 25 -3.52 -1.96 13.61
N ASN A 26 -4.14 -1.58 12.48
CA ASN A 26 -5.58 -1.34 12.44
C ASN A 26 -6.33 -2.60 12.87
N ASN A 27 -7.30 -2.45 13.77
CA ASN A 27 -8.13 -3.53 14.28
C ASN A 27 -9.50 -3.49 13.58
N TYR A 28 -9.86 -4.60 12.95
CA TYR A 28 -11.13 -4.76 12.25
C TYR A 28 -11.91 -5.99 12.77
N GLY A 29 -11.71 -6.34 14.04
CA GLY A 29 -12.33 -7.48 14.70
C GLY A 29 -11.50 -8.75 14.53
N GLN A 30 -11.92 -9.62 13.61
CA GLN A 30 -11.25 -10.92 13.39
C GLN A 30 -9.90 -10.79 12.67
N TYR A 31 -9.59 -9.62 12.14
CA TYR A 31 -8.31 -9.34 11.49
C TYR A 31 -7.70 -8.05 12.04
N SER A 32 -6.37 -8.06 12.18
CA SER A 32 -5.57 -6.88 12.50
C SER A 32 -4.49 -6.73 11.42
N GLY A 33 -4.48 -5.60 10.72
CA GLY A 33 -3.48 -5.33 9.68
C GLY A 33 -3.61 -3.94 9.08
N SER A 34 -2.53 -3.17 9.02
CA SER A 34 -2.49 -1.88 8.28
C SER A 34 -1.89 -2.04 6.87
N ALA A 35 -1.02 -3.04 6.69
CA ALA A 35 -0.24 -3.28 5.46
C ALA A 35 0.15 -4.76 5.28
N ALA A 36 -0.53 -5.68 5.97
CA ALA A 36 -0.10 -7.08 6.11
C ALA A 36 -0.04 -7.88 4.79
N ASN A 37 -0.53 -7.32 3.68
CA ASN A 37 -0.64 -7.98 2.38
C ASN A 37 0.19 -7.30 1.28
N HIS A 38 0.94 -6.23 1.56
CA HIS A 38 1.64 -5.45 0.53
C HIS A 38 2.72 -6.27 -0.20
N GLN A 39 3.38 -7.18 0.51
CA GLN A 39 4.38 -8.08 -0.07
C GLN A 39 3.82 -8.94 -1.21
N TYR A 40 2.53 -9.29 -1.19
CA TYR A 40 1.93 -10.08 -2.25
C TYR A 40 1.78 -9.27 -3.56
N ILE A 41 1.46 -7.98 -3.46
CA ILE A 41 1.38 -7.09 -4.62
C ILE A 41 2.76 -6.87 -5.22
N ILE A 42 3.78 -6.63 -4.38
CA ILE A 42 5.17 -6.46 -4.83
C ILE A 42 5.67 -7.74 -5.52
N GLN A 43 5.37 -8.91 -4.93
CA GLN A 43 5.73 -10.19 -5.52
C GLN A 43 5.05 -10.39 -6.89
N ASN A 44 3.76 -10.09 -7.03
CA ASN A 44 3.07 -10.17 -8.32
C ASN A 44 3.71 -9.23 -9.36
N VAL A 45 4.10 -8.00 -8.98
CA VAL A 45 4.82 -7.09 -9.89
C VAL A 45 6.13 -7.72 -10.37
N ILE A 46 6.91 -8.31 -9.46
CA ILE A 46 8.17 -8.99 -9.81
C ILE A 46 7.90 -10.17 -10.76
N ASP A 47 6.90 -11.00 -10.47
CA ASP A 47 6.60 -12.19 -11.26
C ASP A 47 6.07 -11.84 -12.66
N VAL A 48 5.26 -10.77 -12.77
CA VAL A 48 4.80 -10.23 -14.07
C VAL A 48 5.97 -9.73 -14.91
N LEU A 49 6.89 -8.96 -14.33
CA LEU A 49 8.07 -8.47 -15.03
C LEU A 49 9.00 -9.60 -15.50
N ASN A 50 8.96 -10.75 -14.80
CA ASN A 50 9.70 -11.95 -15.18
C ASN A 50 8.88 -12.94 -16.03
N GLY A 51 7.67 -12.58 -16.46
CA GLY A 51 6.82 -13.42 -17.31
C GLY A 51 6.26 -14.69 -16.64
N LYS A 52 6.22 -14.72 -15.30
CA LYS A 52 5.78 -15.87 -14.51
C LYS A 52 4.30 -15.84 -14.14
N GLU A 53 3.69 -14.66 -14.13
CA GLU A 53 2.29 -14.48 -13.73
C GLU A 53 1.64 -13.32 -14.49
N SER A 54 0.31 -13.23 -14.43
CA SER A 54 -0.46 -12.07 -14.90
C SER A 54 -0.60 -11.02 -13.80
N ILE A 55 -0.73 -9.75 -14.18
CA ILE A 55 -0.92 -8.65 -13.23
C ILE A 55 -2.24 -8.81 -12.47
N THR A 56 -2.19 -8.70 -11.14
CA THR A 56 -3.37 -8.88 -10.27
C THR A 56 -4.36 -7.72 -10.40
N THR A 57 -3.87 -6.48 -10.49
CA THR A 57 -4.69 -5.28 -10.70
C THR A 57 -4.04 -4.41 -11.76
N ASN A 58 -4.82 -4.00 -12.76
CA ASN A 58 -4.34 -3.13 -13.83
C ASN A 58 -4.81 -1.67 -13.68
N ALA A 59 -4.23 -0.78 -14.49
CA ALA A 59 -4.52 0.65 -14.45
C ALA A 59 -5.98 0.99 -14.76
N ALA A 60 -6.66 0.22 -15.63
CA ALA A 60 -8.05 0.47 -15.99
C ALA A 60 -9.00 0.15 -14.82
N GLU A 61 -8.70 -0.91 -14.06
CA GLU A 61 -9.41 -1.23 -12.82
C GLU A 61 -9.19 -0.13 -11.76
N GLY A 62 -7.94 0.34 -11.60
CA GLY A 62 -7.63 1.46 -10.72
C GLY A 62 -8.41 2.74 -11.09
N MET A 63 -8.49 3.05 -12.38
CA MET A 63 -9.26 4.21 -12.88
C MET A 63 -10.75 4.10 -12.56
N LYS A 64 -11.36 2.91 -12.74
CA LYS A 64 -12.77 2.68 -12.39
C LYS A 64 -13.05 2.88 -10.90
N VAL A 65 -12.11 2.50 -10.02
CA VAL A 65 -12.26 2.72 -8.57
C VAL A 65 -12.29 4.22 -8.27
N VAL A 66 -11.38 4.99 -8.85
CA VAL A 66 -11.34 6.46 -8.68
C VAL A 66 -12.64 7.09 -9.18
N GLU A 67 -13.10 6.72 -10.38
CA GLU A 67 -14.35 7.21 -10.96
C GLU A 67 -15.57 6.94 -10.04
N ILE A 68 -15.64 5.77 -9.41
CA ILE A 68 -16.71 5.43 -8.47
C ILE A 68 -16.63 6.31 -7.21
N ILE A 69 -15.43 6.52 -6.66
CA ILE A 69 -15.23 7.38 -5.49
C ILE A 69 -15.68 8.81 -5.80
N GLU A 70 -15.27 9.35 -6.96
CA GLU A 70 -15.66 10.69 -7.41
C GLU A 70 -17.18 10.82 -7.50
N ARG A 71 -17.86 9.86 -8.13
CA ARG A 71 -19.33 9.82 -8.21
C ARG A 71 -20.00 9.82 -6.83
N ILE A 72 -19.46 9.11 -5.85
CA ILE A 72 -19.98 9.11 -4.47
C ILE A 72 -19.91 10.53 -3.87
N TYR A 73 -18.77 11.22 -4.05
CA TYR A 73 -18.62 12.60 -3.56
C TYR A 73 -19.52 13.59 -4.30
N GLU A 74 -19.72 13.42 -5.61
CA GLU A 74 -20.66 14.24 -6.38
C GLU A 74 -22.10 14.10 -5.85
N GLN A 75 -22.56 12.87 -5.60
CA GLN A 75 -23.90 12.63 -5.03
C GLN A 75 -24.06 13.24 -3.62
N LYS A 76 -23.01 13.18 -2.79
CA LYS A 76 -23.02 13.80 -1.46
C LYS A 76 -23.10 15.32 -1.53
N ASN A 77 -22.47 15.95 -2.52
CA ASN A 77 -22.49 17.41 -2.68
C ASN A 77 -23.80 17.94 -3.29
N LEU A 78 -24.62 17.03 -3.84
CA LEU A 78 -25.96 17.32 -4.37
C LEU A 78 -27.07 17.21 -3.29
N SER A 79 -26.73 16.74 -2.08
CA SER A 79 -27.62 16.60 -0.92
C SER A 79 -27.40 17.69 0.11
#